data_AF-A0A8T7JIG3-F1
#
_entry.id   AF-A0A8T7JIG3-F1
#
_cell.length_a   1.000
_cell.length_b   1.000
_cell.length_c   1.000
_cell.angle_alpha   90.00
_cell.angle_beta   90.00
_cell.angle_gamma   90.00
#
_symmetry.space_group_name_H-M   'P 1'
#
loop_
_entity.id
_entity.type
_entity.pdbx_description
1 polymer ?
#
loop_
_entity_poly.entity_id
_entity_poly.type
_entity_poly.pdbx_seq_one_letter_code
_entity_poly.pdbx_strand_id
1 'polypeptide(L)'
;MRVLFIFLFITSLNLQANEDWFQYQEHTQTYNVDAINIHPSAFFKYLSFYTGIGIQYDQSISTPINFYGKNTSQQQLIQFLESEFSTLLTYKKNKNNENILTNIAILPKGQFQSDNMVMAIDPVQEAITAKSDNMPTIARPVYQTRLESMEEKIRDQVERLAEKRIESREYRKQKMERIAAEKQTLKQQRLAELAELKVSDPKLYERTKAIYFPQPKQDQ
;
A
#
# COMPACT_ATOMS: atom_id res chain seq x y z
N MET A 1 -28.54 29.30 -16.40
CA MET A 1 -27.17 28.74 -16.46
C MET A 1 -27.16 27.44 -15.69
N ARG A 2 -26.86 26.30 -16.34
CA ARG A 2 -26.82 24.98 -15.70
C ARG A 2 -25.37 24.66 -15.37
N VAL A 3 -25.04 24.59 -14.07
CA VAL A 3 -23.72 24.19 -13.58
C VAL A 3 -23.60 22.68 -13.69
N LEU A 4 -22.73 22.22 -14.59
CA LEU A 4 -22.41 20.82 -14.80
C LEU A 4 -21.39 20.40 -13.74
N PHE A 5 -21.84 19.69 -12.71
CA PHE A 5 -20.96 19.02 -11.76
C PHE A 5 -20.38 17.76 -12.41
N ILE A 6 -19.17 17.85 -12.94
CA ILE A 6 -18.40 16.68 -13.38
C ILE A 6 -17.79 16.05 -12.12
N PHE A 7 -18.42 14.97 -11.64
CA PHE A 7 -17.81 14.07 -10.67
C PHE A 7 -16.69 13.28 -11.37
N LEU A 8 -15.47 13.80 -11.29
CA LEU A 8 -14.25 13.06 -11.61
C LEU A 8 -14.09 11.95 -10.56
N PHE A 9 -14.57 10.76 -10.90
CA PHE A 9 -14.27 9.51 -10.19
C PHE A 9 -12.77 9.23 -10.41
N ILE A 10 -11.93 9.75 -9.52
CA ILE A 10 -10.52 9.35 -9.44
C ILE A 10 -10.54 7.90 -8.98
N THR A 11 -10.43 6.98 -9.94
CA THR A 11 -10.05 5.60 -9.68
C THR A 11 -8.68 5.64 -9.04
N SER A 12 -8.62 5.42 -7.73
CA SER A 12 -7.40 5.08 -7.01
C SER A 12 -6.93 3.71 -7.49
N LEU A 13 -6.30 3.72 -8.67
CA LEU A 13 -5.34 2.72 -9.04
C LEU A 13 -4.31 2.72 -7.92
N ASN A 14 -4.26 1.62 -7.17
CA ASN A 14 -3.06 1.28 -6.43
C ASN A 14 -1.95 1.18 -7.48
N LEU A 15 -1.22 2.28 -7.69
CA LEU A 15 0.16 2.17 -8.09
C LEU A 15 0.83 1.37 -6.98
N GLN A 16 0.86 0.05 -7.13
CA GLN A 16 2.09 -0.67 -6.82
C GLN A 16 3.09 -0.13 -7.83
N ALA A 17 3.64 1.05 -7.55
CA ALA A 17 4.88 1.44 -8.14
C ALA A 17 5.84 0.33 -7.74
N ASN A 18 6.18 -0.52 -8.71
CA ASN A 18 7.27 -1.47 -8.58
C ASN A 18 8.53 -0.61 -8.55
N GLU A 19 8.75 -0.06 -7.37
CA GLU A 19 9.78 0.92 -7.11
C GLU A 19 11.04 0.10 -6.77
N ASP A 20 11.75 -0.29 -7.83
CA ASP A 20 12.97 -1.11 -7.80
C ASP A 20 14.12 -0.48 -6.98
N TRP A 21 13.94 0.74 -6.49
CA TRP A 21 14.94 1.47 -5.71
C TRP A 21 15.11 0.94 -4.28
N PHE A 22 14.23 0.06 -3.76
CA PHE A 22 14.41 -0.56 -2.46
C PHE A 22 14.04 -2.04 -2.50
N GLN A 23 15.04 -2.91 -2.37
CA GLN A 23 14.87 -4.36 -2.45
C GLN A 23 15.56 -5.06 -1.27
N TYR A 24 14.87 -6.02 -0.66
CA TYR A 24 15.43 -6.91 0.36
C TYR A 24 15.90 -8.23 -0.25
N GLN A 25 17.12 -8.66 0.09
CA GLN A 25 17.74 -9.91 -0.35
C GLN A 25 17.70 -10.90 0.82
N GLU A 26 16.79 -11.88 0.77
CA GLU A 26 16.54 -12.78 1.90
C GLU A 26 17.75 -13.69 2.22
N HIS A 27 18.46 -14.17 1.20
CA HIS A 27 19.61 -15.07 1.38
C HIS A 27 20.78 -14.42 2.13
N THR A 28 20.99 -13.12 1.93
CA THR A 28 22.11 -12.36 2.52
C THR A 28 21.66 -11.45 3.65
N GLN A 29 20.34 -11.36 3.91
CA GLN A 29 19.73 -10.44 4.88
C GLN A 29 20.17 -8.98 4.68
N THR A 30 20.26 -8.57 3.42
CA THR A 30 20.77 -7.25 3.04
C THR A 30 19.79 -6.48 2.16
N TYR A 31 20.00 -5.19 2.03
CA TYR A 31 19.18 -4.27 1.24
C TYR A 31 19.97 -3.72 0.06
N ASN A 32 19.35 -3.73 -1.11
CA ASN A 32 19.80 -2.95 -2.25
C ASN A 32 18.93 -1.71 -2.32
N VAL A 33 19.55 -0.54 -2.15
CA VAL A 33 18.86 0.74 -2.13
C VAL A 33 19.52 1.68 -3.13
N ASP A 34 18.72 2.21 -4.05
CA ASP A 34 19.10 3.20 -5.06
C ASP A 34 18.16 4.41 -4.97
N ALA A 35 18.11 5.01 -3.78
CA ALA A 35 17.26 6.15 -3.50
C ALA A 35 17.91 7.43 -4.04
N ILE A 36 17.38 7.97 -5.13
CA ILE A 36 17.77 9.27 -5.68
C ILE A 36 16.55 10.18 -5.67
N ASN A 37 16.64 11.29 -4.93
CA ASN A 37 15.57 12.28 -4.79
C ASN A 37 14.24 11.67 -4.29
N ILE A 38 14.32 10.69 -3.38
CA ILE A 38 13.13 10.01 -2.86
C ILE A 38 12.48 10.85 -1.77
N HIS A 39 11.16 10.98 -1.82
CA HIS A 39 10.42 11.70 -0.78
C HIS A 39 10.58 10.99 0.59
N PRO A 40 10.85 11.70 1.70
CA PRO A 40 11.07 11.09 3.01
C PRO A 40 9.99 10.11 3.46
N SER A 41 8.71 10.47 3.25
CA SER A 41 7.60 9.59 3.60
C SER A 41 7.63 8.25 2.86
N ALA A 42 8.06 8.22 1.59
CA ALA A 42 8.21 6.98 0.83
C ALA A 42 9.39 6.17 1.36
N PHE A 43 10.54 6.81 1.59
CA PHE A 43 11.71 6.16 2.16
C PHE A 43 11.41 5.49 3.50
N PHE A 44 10.83 6.24 4.44
CA PHE A 44 10.48 5.75 5.77
C PHE A 44 9.42 4.65 5.71
N LYS A 45 8.45 4.76 4.79
CA LYS A 45 7.44 3.71 4.59
C LYS A 45 8.07 2.40 4.11
N TYR A 46 8.95 2.45 3.12
CA TYR A 46 9.62 1.25 2.59
C TYR A 46 10.55 0.65 3.63
N LEU A 47 11.35 1.47 4.31
CA LEU A 47 12.23 1.01 5.38
C LEU A 47 11.42 0.33 6.49
N SER A 48 10.33 0.95 6.95
CA SER A 48 9.44 0.38 7.97
C SER A 48 8.82 -0.95 7.51
N PHE A 49 8.37 -1.03 6.25
CA PHE A 49 7.75 -2.23 5.70
C PHE A 49 8.73 -3.41 5.63
N TYR A 50 9.93 -3.19 5.12
CA TYR A 50 10.91 -4.26 4.92
C TYR A 50 11.63 -4.67 6.20
N THR A 51 11.80 -3.77 7.17
CA THR A 51 12.46 -4.09 8.45
C THR A 51 11.49 -4.49 9.56
N GLY A 52 10.19 -4.14 9.44
CA GLY A 52 9.21 -4.29 10.52
C GLY A 52 9.37 -3.28 11.67
N ILE A 53 10.34 -2.37 11.57
CA ILE A 53 10.56 -1.30 12.55
C ILE A 53 9.44 -0.27 12.40
N GLY A 54 8.83 0.13 13.50
CA GLY A 54 7.88 1.23 13.52
C GLY A 54 8.60 2.55 13.34
N ILE A 55 8.37 3.24 12.23
CA ILE A 55 8.98 4.55 12.00
C ILE A 55 7.93 5.64 12.23
N GLN A 56 8.24 6.53 13.17
CA GLN A 56 7.56 7.79 13.37
C GLN A 56 8.47 8.90 12.86
N TYR A 57 7.94 9.87 12.13
CA TYR A 57 8.73 10.98 11.63
C TYR A 57 7.96 12.30 11.68
N ASP A 58 8.68 13.41 11.82
CA ASP A 58 8.10 14.74 11.73
C ASP A 58 7.67 15.04 10.29
N GLN A 59 6.43 15.48 10.11
CA GLN A 59 5.91 15.87 8.80
C GLN A 59 6.66 17.04 8.14
N SER A 60 7.41 17.84 8.90
CA SER A 60 8.21 18.94 8.36
C SER A 60 9.44 18.45 7.57
N ILE A 61 9.80 17.16 7.66
CA ILE A 61 10.91 16.60 6.90
C ILE A 61 10.48 16.45 5.43
N SER A 62 10.85 17.43 4.63
CA SER A 62 10.53 17.48 3.19
C SER A 62 11.76 17.36 2.29
N THR A 63 12.97 17.43 2.85
CA THR A 63 14.20 17.34 2.06
C THR A 63 14.32 15.94 1.45
N PRO A 64 14.44 15.82 0.12
CA PRO A 64 14.55 14.52 -0.53
C PRO A 64 15.75 13.72 -0.04
N ILE A 65 15.55 12.41 0.10
CA ILE A 65 16.55 11.47 0.57
C ILE A 65 17.34 10.95 -0.63
N ASN A 66 18.66 11.00 -0.49
CA ASN A 66 19.61 10.40 -1.42
C ASN A 66 20.45 9.36 -0.66
N PHE A 67 20.27 8.09 -0.99
CA PHE A 67 21.02 6.99 -0.40
C PHE A 67 21.25 5.89 -1.44
N TYR A 68 22.51 5.54 -1.65
CA TYR A 68 22.90 4.44 -2.52
C TYR A 68 23.70 3.42 -1.73
N GLY A 69 23.25 2.16 -1.75
CA GLY A 69 23.93 1.07 -1.06
C GLY A 69 23.54 -0.28 -1.65
N LYS A 70 24.55 -1.06 -2.02
CA LYS A 70 24.39 -2.47 -2.42
C LYS A 70 24.80 -3.36 -1.27
N ASN A 71 24.03 -4.42 -1.01
CA ASN A 71 24.24 -5.32 0.12
C ASN A 71 24.33 -4.60 1.48
N THR A 72 23.52 -3.56 1.65
CA THR A 72 23.49 -2.73 2.85
C THR A 72 22.88 -3.53 4.00
N SER A 73 23.49 -3.51 5.18
CA SER A 73 22.87 -4.09 6.37
C SER A 73 21.82 -3.15 6.98
N GLN A 74 20.93 -3.67 7.82
CA GLN A 74 19.99 -2.83 8.57
C GLN A 74 20.72 -1.76 9.41
N GLN A 75 21.87 -2.12 10.00
CA GLN A 75 22.67 -1.19 10.80
C GLN A 75 23.20 -0.02 9.97
N GLN A 76 23.63 -0.26 8.72
CA GLN A 76 24.10 0.81 7.84
C GLN A 76 22.96 1.75 7.44
N LEU A 77 21.75 1.24 7.24
CA LEU A 77 20.56 2.08 7.01
C LEU A 77 20.24 2.96 8.23
N ILE A 78 20.37 2.41 9.45
CA ILE A 78 20.16 3.17 10.69
C ILE A 78 21.25 4.24 10.85
N GLN A 79 22.51 3.90 10.59
CA GLN A 79 23.62 4.86 10.65
C GLN A 79 23.44 6.02 9.67
N PHE A 80 22.90 5.74 8.48
CA PHE A 80 22.50 6.78 7.53
C PHE A 80 21.40 7.68 8.11
N LEU A 81 20.35 7.11 8.71
CA LEU A 81 19.32 7.93 9.37
C LEU A 81 19.90 8.80 10.49
N GLU A 82 20.83 8.25 11.28
CA GLU A 82 21.52 8.96 12.36
C GLU A 82 22.44 10.08 11.83
N SER A 83 23.00 9.94 10.62
CA SER A 83 23.80 11.00 9.99
C SER A 83 22.93 12.15 9.50
N GLU A 84 21.79 11.84 8.87
CA GLU A 84 20.93 12.85 8.25
C GLU A 84 19.94 13.52 9.21
N PHE A 85 19.50 12.80 10.25
CA PHE A 85 18.40 13.22 11.11
C PHE A 85 18.77 13.21 12.59
N SER A 86 17.88 13.74 13.41
CA SER A 86 17.83 13.43 14.84
C SER A 86 16.98 12.19 15.02
N THR A 87 17.52 11.14 15.63
CA THR A 87 16.83 9.84 15.76
C THR A 87 16.73 9.39 17.21
N LEU A 88 15.58 8.85 17.59
CA LEU A 88 15.38 8.18 18.88
C LEU A 88 15.06 6.71 18.63
N LEU A 89 15.95 5.83 19.08
CA LEU A 89 15.84 4.38 18.89
C LEU A 89 15.18 3.74 20.10
N THR A 90 14.15 2.93 19.87
CA THR A 90 13.44 2.19 20.93
C THR A 90 13.67 0.70 20.79
N TYR A 91 14.28 0.11 21.81
CA TYR A 91 14.52 -1.33 21.90
C TYR A 91 13.52 -2.00 22.84
N LYS A 92 13.08 -3.20 22.48
CA LYS A 92 12.22 -4.05 23.31
C LYS A 92 12.78 -5.46 23.36
N LYS A 93 12.47 -6.18 24.44
CA LYS A 93 12.86 -7.57 24.60
C LYS A 93 11.87 -8.48 23.88
N ASN A 94 12.36 -9.40 23.06
CA ASN A 94 11.54 -10.46 22.48
C ASN A 94 11.35 -11.62 23.49
N LYS A 95 10.66 -12.68 23.06
CA LYS A 95 10.44 -13.91 23.86
C LYS A 95 11.73 -14.60 24.31
N ASN A 96 12.81 -14.42 23.56
CA ASN A 96 14.14 -14.95 23.87
C ASN A 96 14.98 -14.00 24.75
N ASN A 97 14.37 -12.91 25.27
CA ASN A 97 15.03 -11.88 26.07
C ASN A 97 16.13 -11.10 25.33
N GLU A 98 16.10 -11.11 23.99
CA GLU A 98 17.01 -10.37 23.12
C GLU A 98 16.47 -8.95 22.88
N ASN A 99 17.35 -7.95 22.89
CA ASN A 99 16.98 -6.57 22.58
C ASN A 99 16.82 -6.40 21.06
N ILE A 100 15.60 -6.16 20.61
CA ILE A 100 15.27 -5.88 19.21
C ILE A 100 14.92 -4.40 19.06
N LEU A 101 15.48 -3.75 18.03
CA LEU A 101 15.06 -2.41 17.63
C LEU A 101 13.64 -2.48 17.09
N THR A 102 12.71 -1.82 17.77
CA THR A 102 11.28 -1.89 17.45
C THR A 102 10.71 -0.61 16.90
N ASN A 103 11.20 0.55 17.33
CA ASN A 103 10.74 1.82 16.79
C ASN A 103 11.89 2.81 16.62
N ILE A 104 11.74 3.71 15.64
CA ILE A 104 12.61 4.86 15.40
C ILE A 104 11.70 6.09 15.30
N ALA A 105 11.95 7.10 16.13
CA ALA A 105 11.42 8.44 15.91
C ALA A 105 12.46 9.27 15.14
N ILE A 106 12.06 9.90 14.04
CA ILE A 106 12.93 10.67 13.15
C ILE A 106 12.47 12.13 13.16
N LEU A 107 13.35 13.03 13.56
CA LEU A 107 13.11 14.47 13.64
C LEU A 107 14.12 15.21 12.74
N PRO A 108 13.82 16.48 12.36
CA PRO A 108 14.81 17.32 11.70
C PRO A 108 16.09 17.41 12.52
N LYS A 109 17.24 17.47 11.84
CA LYS A 109 18.55 17.47 12.50
C LYS A 109 18.64 18.56 13.56
N GLY A 110 19.07 18.20 14.77
CA GLY A 110 19.20 19.10 15.90
C GLY A 110 17.92 19.30 16.73
N GLN A 111 16.79 18.73 16.31
CA GLN A 111 15.56 18.73 17.10
C GLN A 111 15.45 17.48 17.97
N PHE A 112 14.73 17.59 19.09
CA PHE A 112 14.54 16.50 20.06
C PHE A 112 13.08 16.25 20.43
N GLN A 113 12.17 17.12 19.99
CA GLN A 113 10.73 17.01 20.23
C GLN A 113 9.96 17.57 19.03
N SER A 114 8.77 17.03 18.78
CA SER A 114 7.85 17.54 17.77
C SER A 114 6.42 17.15 18.13
N ASP A 115 5.49 18.06 17.85
CA ASP A 115 4.05 17.82 17.98
C ASP A 115 3.44 17.24 16.70
N ASN A 116 4.20 17.18 15.60
CA ASN A 116 3.73 16.80 14.26
C ASN A 116 4.28 15.44 13.80
N MET A 117 4.45 14.51 14.74
CA MET A 117 4.94 13.17 14.45
C MET A 117 3.84 12.33 13.79
N VAL A 118 4.19 11.64 12.70
CA VAL A 118 3.31 10.68 12.03
C VAL A 118 3.98 9.34 11.81
N MET A 119 3.18 8.28 11.78
CA MET A 119 3.64 6.94 11.45
C MET A 119 3.89 6.82 9.94
N ALA A 120 5.00 6.19 9.56
CA ALA A 120 5.29 5.82 8.18
C ALA A 120 4.33 4.76 7.63
N ILE A 121 3.89 3.85 8.50
CA ILE A 121 2.86 2.85 8.20
C ILE A 121 1.79 2.91 9.30
N ASP A 122 0.52 3.03 8.89
CA ASP A 122 -0.63 2.87 9.80
C ASP A 122 -0.56 1.49 10.47
N PRO A 123 -0.55 1.40 11.81
CA PRO A 123 -0.54 0.12 12.53
C PRO A 123 -1.63 -0.85 12.09
N VAL A 124 -2.80 -0.36 11.68
CA VAL A 124 -3.87 -1.19 11.13
C VAL A 124 -3.48 -1.75 9.76
N GLN A 125 -2.84 -0.95 8.91
CA GLN A 125 -2.36 -1.42 7.61
C GLN A 125 -1.21 -2.43 7.77
N GLU A 126 -0.33 -2.23 8.74
CA GLU A 126 0.72 -3.18 9.09
C GLU A 126 0.14 -4.53 9.56
N ALA A 127 -0.87 -4.49 10.43
CA ALA A 127 -1.57 -5.69 10.90
C ALA A 127 -2.30 -6.44 9.77
N ILE A 128 -2.89 -5.73 8.81
CA ILE A 128 -3.47 -6.35 7.60
C ILE A 128 -2.38 -7.08 6.81
N THR A 129 -1.24 -6.43 6.55
CA THR A 129 -0.12 -7.03 5.82
C THR A 129 0.39 -8.29 6.52
N ALA A 130 0.50 -8.27 7.86
CA ALA A 130 0.91 -9.43 8.66
C ALA A 130 -0.10 -10.59 8.55
N LYS A 131 -1.41 -10.31 8.60
CA LYS A 131 -2.47 -11.33 8.48
C LYS A 131 -2.61 -11.90 7.06
N SER A 132 -2.22 -11.15 6.04
CA SER A 132 -2.32 -11.58 4.63
C SER A 132 -1.05 -12.26 4.08
N ASP A 133 -0.10 -12.66 4.95
CA ASP A 133 1.20 -13.26 4.60
C ASP A 133 2.07 -12.47 3.60
N ASN A 134 1.78 -11.18 3.43
CA ASN A 134 2.55 -10.28 2.56
C ASN A 134 3.68 -9.55 3.30
N MET A 135 3.84 -9.80 4.60
CA MET A 135 4.90 -9.19 5.40
C MET A 135 6.24 -9.90 5.15
N PRO A 136 7.32 -9.17 4.86
CA PRO A 136 8.66 -9.75 4.70
C PRO A 136 9.06 -10.61 5.90
N THR A 137 9.71 -11.75 5.65
CA THR A 137 10.10 -12.72 6.68
C THR A 137 10.90 -12.07 7.82
N ILE A 138 11.83 -11.17 7.48
CA ILE A 138 12.67 -10.45 8.44
C ILE A 138 11.90 -9.42 9.29
N ALA A 139 10.81 -8.86 8.75
CA ALA A 139 9.98 -7.87 9.44
C ALA A 139 9.07 -8.52 10.49
N ARG A 140 8.67 -9.78 10.29
CA ARG A 140 7.73 -10.52 11.14
C ARG A 140 8.14 -10.58 12.63
N PRO A 141 9.37 -10.97 13.01
CA PRO A 141 9.76 -11.00 14.43
C PRO A 141 9.78 -9.61 15.09
N VAL A 142 10.17 -8.57 14.35
CA VAL A 142 10.15 -7.17 14.85
C VAL A 142 8.72 -6.71 15.09
N TYR A 143 7.83 -6.96 14.11
CA TYR A 143 6.42 -6.66 14.22
C TYR A 143 5.75 -7.38 15.40
N GLN A 144 6.01 -8.68 15.57
CA GLN A 144 5.47 -9.46 16.70
C GLN A 144 5.93 -8.88 18.04
N THR A 145 7.22 -8.55 18.16
CA THR A 145 7.77 -7.93 19.38
C THR A 145 7.09 -6.59 19.68
N ARG A 146 6.83 -5.77 18.66
CA ARG A 146 6.08 -4.51 18.81
C ARG A 146 4.67 -4.76 19.32
N LEU A 147 3.93 -5.65 18.65
CA LEU A 147 2.54 -5.96 18.97
C LEU A 147 2.38 -6.51 20.40
N GLU A 148 3.30 -7.38 20.83
CA GLU A 148 3.31 -7.94 22.18
C GLU A 148 3.68 -6.88 23.25
N SER A 149 4.42 -5.85 22.87
CA SER A 149 4.77 -4.73 23.76
C SER A 149 3.71 -3.63 23.83
N MET A 150 2.66 -3.69 23.01
CA MET A 150 1.55 -2.73 23.04
C MET A 150 0.64 -3.01 24.23
N GLU A 151 -0.05 -1.96 24.70
CA GLU A 151 -1.16 -2.14 25.63
C GLU A 151 -2.24 -3.03 24.99
N GLU A 152 -2.78 -3.95 25.78
CA GLU A 152 -3.79 -4.93 25.32
C GLU A 152 -4.97 -4.26 24.61
N LYS A 153 -5.52 -3.18 25.17
CA LYS A 153 -6.63 -2.45 24.55
C LYS A 153 -6.28 -1.88 23.17
N ILE A 154 -5.04 -1.40 22.99
CA ILE A 154 -4.56 -0.85 21.72
C ILE A 154 -4.37 -1.98 20.71
N ARG A 155 -3.72 -3.08 21.12
CA ARG A 155 -3.55 -4.28 20.30
C ARG A 155 -4.89 -4.81 19.79
N ASP A 156 -5.86 -5.01 20.69
CA ASP A 156 -7.18 -5.52 20.34
C ASP A 156 -7.96 -4.57 19.42
N GLN A 157 -7.75 -3.25 19.56
CA GLN A 157 -8.34 -2.28 18.65
C GLN A 157 -7.73 -2.37 17.25
N VAL A 158 -6.39 -2.46 17.16
CA VAL A 158 -5.68 -2.60 15.87
C VAL A 158 -6.11 -3.88 15.15
N GLU A 159 -6.16 -5.00 15.87
CA GLU A 159 -6.56 -6.30 15.30
C GLU A 159 -7.99 -6.30 14.78
N ARG A 160 -8.95 -5.79 15.58
CA ARG A 160 -10.36 -5.69 15.15
C ARG A 160 -10.54 -4.77 13.94
N LEU A 161 -9.83 -3.64 13.90
CA LEU A 161 -9.88 -2.73 12.74
C LEU A 161 -9.27 -3.36 11.49
N ALA A 162 -8.20 -4.15 11.65
CA ALA A 162 -7.58 -4.88 10.56
C ALA A 162 -8.53 -5.93 9.99
N GLU A 163 -9.16 -6.75 10.84
CA GLU A 163 -10.14 -7.76 10.45
C GLU A 163 -11.33 -7.15 9.70
N LYS A 164 -11.94 -6.10 10.27
CA LYS A 164 -13.05 -5.40 9.62
C LYS A 164 -12.66 -4.82 8.24
N ARG A 165 -11.44 -4.32 8.08
CA ARG A 165 -10.94 -3.83 6.79
C ARG A 165 -10.70 -4.97 5.80
N ILE A 166 -10.21 -6.13 6.24
CA ILE A 166 -10.03 -7.33 5.41
C ILE A 166 -11.39 -7.81 4.91
N GLU A 167 -12.34 -8.04 5.82
CA GLU A 167 -13.71 -8.48 5.49
C GLU A 167 -14.37 -7.51 4.50
N SER A 168 -14.26 -6.19 4.76
CA SER A 168 -14.84 -5.19 3.86
C SER A 168 -14.17 -5.18 2.48
N ARG A 169 -12.87 -5.48 2.38
CA ARG A 169 -12.17 -5.57 1.08
C ARG A 169 -12.60 -6.81 0.32
N GLU A 170 -12.70 -7.95 0.99
CA GLU A 170 -13.14 -9.22 0.40
C GLU A 170 -14.57 -9.14 -0.10
N TYR A 171 -15.49 -8.60 0.71
CA TYR A 171 -16.88 -8.40 0.31
C TYR A 171 -16.99 -7.51 -0.94
N ARG A 172 -16.23 -6.42 -1.00
CA ARG A 172 -16.19 -5.54 -2.17
C ARG A 172 -15.63 -6.25 -3.40
N LYS A 173 -14.55 -7.04 -3.23
CA LYS A 173 -13.95 -7.82 -4.32
C LYS A 173 -14.95 -8.80 -4.91
N GLN A 174 -15.59 -9.62 -4.07
CA GLN A 174 -16.62 -10.57 -4.50
C GLN A 174 -17.79 -9.88 -5.20
N LYS A 175 -18.25 -8.73 -4.67
CA LYS A 175 -19.32 -7.95 -5.29
C LYS A 175 -18.92 -7.45 -6.69
N MET A 176 -17.70 -6.96 -6.85
CA MET A 176 -17.21 -6.47 -8.15
C MET A 176 -17.03 -7.61 -9.16
N GLU A 177 -16.51 -8.76 -8.72
CA GLU A 177 -16.40 -9.97 -9.54
C GLU A 177 -17.78 -10.45 -10.01
N ARG A 178 -18.77 -10.46 -9.12
CA ARG A 178 -20.15 -10.81 -9.48
C ARG A 178 -20.73 -9.85 -10.52
N ILE A 179 -20.59 -8.54 -10.31
CA ILE A 179 -21.07 -7.52 -11.26
C ILE A 179 -20.36 -7.67 -12.62
N ALA A 180 -19.05 -7.95 -12.63
CA ALA A 180 -18.30 -8.17 -13.85
C ALA A 180 -18.78 -9.42 -14.59
N ALA A 181 -19.02 -10.52 -13.88
CA ALA A 181 -19.56 -11.75 -14.45
C ALA A 181 -20.97 -11.55 -15.02
N GLU A 182 -21.87 -10.91 -14.28
CA GLU A 182 -23.24 -10.57 -14.75
C GLU A 182 -23.21 -9.72 -16.03
N LYS A 183 -22.35 -8.70 -16.08
CA LYS A 183 -22.15 -7.87 -17.29
C LYS A 183 -21.63 -8.69 -18.47
N GLN A 184 -20.72 -9.62 -18.22
CA GLN A 184 -20.17 -10.48 -19.27
C GLN A 184 -21.22 -11.45 -19.80
N THR A 185 -22.01 -12.07 -18.92
CA THR A 185 -23.13 -12.94 -19.32
C THR A 185 -24.17 -12.17 -20.13
N LEU A 186 -24.56 -10.97 -19.68
CA LEU A 186 -25.52 -10.13 -20.42
C LEU A 186 -24.97 -9.75 -21.80
N LYS A 187 -23.69 -9.38 -21.89
CA LYS A 187 -23.03 -9.09 -23.17
C LYS A 187 -23.06 -10.30 -24.10
N GLN A 188 -22.78 -11.50 -23.61
CA GLN A 188 -22.84 -12.73 -24.40
C GLN A 188 -24.25 -13.04 -24.89
N GLN A 189 -25.26 -12.90 -24.03
CA GLN A 189 -26.67 -13.04 -24.42
C GLN A 189 -27.06 -12.07 -25.53
N ARG A 190 -26.70 -10.78 -25.40
CA ARG A 190 -26.96 -9.78 -26.44
C ARG A 190 -26.25 -10.08 -27.76
N LEU A 191 -25.04 -10.63 -27.72
CA LEU A 191 -24.33 -11.05 -28.92
C LEU A 191 -25.01 -12.26 -29.59
N ALA A 192 -25.54 -13.19 -28.81
CA ALA A 192 -26.30 -14.34 -29.34
C ALA A 192 -27.62 -13.89 -29.99
N GLU A 193 -28.40 -13.03 -29.33
CA GLU A 193 -29.63 -12.43 -29.88
C GLU A 193 -29.35 -11.69 -31.21
N LEU A 194 -28.26 -10.91 -31.25
CA LEU A 194 -27.84 -10.23 -32.48
C LEU A 194 -27.42 -11.21 -33.58
N ALA A 195 -26.79 -12.33 -33.24
CA ALA A 195 -26.41 -13.33 -34.24
C ALA A 195 -27.64 -13.98 -34.89
N GLU A 196 -28.68 -14.28 -34.10
CA GLU A 196 -29.96 -14.80 -34.61
C GLU A 196 -30.68 -13.77 -35.49
N LEU A 197 -30.77 -12.52 -35.04
CA LEU A 197 -31.41 -11.43 -35.79
C LEU A 197 -30.70 -11.14 -37.12
N LYS A 198 -29.37 -11.32 -37.20
CA LYS A 198 -28.62 -11.14 -38.45
C LYS A 198 -29.13 -12.05 -39.57
N VAL A 199 -29.63 -13.23 -39.22
CA VAL A 199 -30.14 -14.23 -40.17
C VAL A 199 -31.64 -14.05 -40.43
N SER A 200 -32.42 -13.73 -39.40
CA SER A 200 -33.89 -13.68 -39.49
C SER A 200 -34.45 -12.31 -39.90
N ASP A 201 -33.85 -11.20 -39.45
CA ASP A 201 -34.25 -9.82 -39.80
C ASP A 201 -33.05 -8.86 -39.81
N PRO A 202 -32.37 -8.71 -40.98
CA PRO A 202 -31.20 -7.86 -41.11
C PRO A 202 -31.43 -6.37 -40.82
N LYS A 203 -32.66 -5.86 -41.01
CA LYS A 203 -32.98 -4.45 -40.74
C LYS A 203 -33.15 -4.21 -39.24
N LEU A 204 -33.77 -5.14 -38.53
CA LEU A 204 -33.87 -5.10 -37.08
C LEU A 204 -32.50 -5.32 -36.41
N TYR A 205 -31.65 -6.17 -36.99
CA TYR A 205 -30.27 -6.37 -36.55
C TYR A 205 -29.47 -5.06 -36.50
N GLU A 206 -29.42 -4.30 -37.60
CA GLU A 206 -28.63 -3.05 -37.64
C GLU A 206 -29.13 -2.00 -36.62
N ARG A 207 -30.46 -1.90 -36.43
CA ARG A 207 -31.04 -1.01 -35.40
C ARG A 207 -30.65 -1.45 -33.98
N THR A 208 -30.73 -2.75 -33.71
CA THR A 208 -30.49 -3.32 -32.37
C THR A 208 -29.01 -3.28 -32.01
N LYS A 209 -28.13 -3.50 -33.00
CA LYS A 209 -26.68 -3.38 -32.87
C LYS A 209 -26.25 -1.95 -32.51
N ALA A 210 -26.84 -0.94 -33.14
CA ALA A 210 -26.53 0.47 -32.88
C ALA A 210 -26.92 0.90 -31.44
N ILE A 211 -27.93 0.27 -30.84
CA ILE A 211 -28.39 0.55 -29.47
C ILE A 211 -27.47 -0.13 -28.44
N TYR A 212 -27.11 -1.40 -28.65
CA TYR A 212 -26.32 -2.16 -27.67
C TYR A 212 -24.81 -1.94 -27.79
N PHE A 213 -24.31 -1.55 -28.96
CA PHE A 213 -22.90 -1.34 -29.24
C PHE A 213 -22.68 -0.03 -30.02
N PRO A 214 -23.00 1.14 -29.44
CA PRO A 214 -22.80 2.42 -30.10
C PRO A 214 -21.31 2.64 -30.39
N GLN A 215 -20.99 3.00 -31.63
CA GLN A 215 -19.63 3.40 -32.01
C GLN A 215 -19.28 4.68 -31.23
N PRO A 216 -18.05 4.80 -30.71
CA PRO A 216 -17.62 6.04 -30.08
C PRO A 216 -17.74 7.18 -31.09
N LYS A 217 -18.32 8.30 -30.67
CA LYS A 217 -18.39 9.50 -31.50
C LYS A 217 -16.96 9.91 -31.83
N GLN A 218 -16.62 9.92 -33.11
CA GLN A 218 -15.40 10.59 -33.57
C GLN A 218 -15.68 12.08 -33.40
N ASP A 219 -15.00 12.70 -32.42
CA ASP A 219 -15.02 14.15 -32.25
C ASP A 219 -14.43 14.79 -33.51
N GLN A 220 -15.25 15.54 -34.24
CA GLN A 220 -14.87 16.40 -35.36
C GLN A 220 -14.60 17.82 -34.85
#